data_AF-A0A660SJL0-F1
#
_entry.id   AF-A0A660SJL0-F1
#
_cell.length_a   1.000
_cell.length_b   1.000
_cell.length_c   1.000
_cell.angle_alpha   90.00
_cell.angle_beta   90.00
_cell.angle_gamma   90.00
#
_symmetry.space_group_name_H-M   'P 1'
#
loop_
_entity.id
_entity.type
_entity.pdbx_description
1 polymer ?
#
loop_
_entity_poly.entity_id
_entity_poly.type
_entity_poly.pdbx_seq_one_letter_code
_entity_poly.pdbx_strand_id
1 'polypeptide(L)'
;MFGRPRISLKGSGGCVGLLFLFLFLNCSKGKEGLKAQFYRDALEKIPEKYRRVKILVLYNELFQDEKGNICDLRVNSSEGALNAYREGIDNPYFVGTIDNGVTPSAAESTCYLGVFSGWGELEDSITSSKIEEFEELVDKGVAFVPFSNFWGENYASDRQLNEIDHYGAIPMLRMMPWRNYWESGYDSLYSLQRIIDGEFDSLLLAWADVIKGYKKPVMITFGVEMNGDWFPWSGVFQGGGRTEGYGDPTKPDGPERYVDAYRHIVDLFRENGVTNAIWYFHVNHTSHPDESWNEIENYYPGDDYVDWVGFSLYGKQYPDEEWLTFEEVMDPIYQTMTTLFPDKPLLIPEWGVREE
;
A
#
# COMPACT_ATOMS: atom_id res chain seq x y z
N MET A 1 27.66 22.27 -69.07
CA MET A 1 28.42 21.26 -69.84
C MET A 1 27.86 19.88 -69.53
N PHE A 2 27.33 19.22 -70.57
CA PHE A 2 26.91 17.81 -70.67
C PHE A 2 25.83 17.33 -69.68
N GLY A 3 24.58 17.01 -70.06
CA GLY A 3 24.06 16.55 -71.36
C GLY A 3 23.62 15.09 -71.23
N ARG A 4 22.33 14.88 -70.93
CA ARG A 4 21.66 13.57 -70.89
C ARG A 4 21.70 12.87 -72.25
N PRO A 5 21.50 11.54 -72.30
CA PRO A 5 20.75 10.89 -73.36
C PRO A 5 19.32 10.56 -72.90
N ARG A 6 18.35 10.83 -73.80
CA ARG A 6 16.97 10.35 -73.77
C ARG A 6 16.92 8.89 -74.22
N ILE A 7 16.04 8.09 -73.65
CA ILE A 7 15.41 6.96 -74.35
C ILE A 7 13.89 7.07 -74.20
N SER A 8 13.22 6.88 -75.34
CA SER A 8 11.80 7.05 -75.61
C SER A 8 11.02 5.75 -75.37
N LEU A 9 9.75 5.95 -74.99
CA LEU A 9 8.69 4.98 -74.67
C LEU A 9 8.28 4.03 -75.82
N LYS A 10 7.82 2.83 -75.41
CA LYS A 10 6.67 2.01 -75.89
C LYS A 10 6.55 0.86 -74.87
N GLY A 11 5.44 0.42 -74.28
CA GLY A 11 4.00 0.60 -74.42
C GLY A 11 3.34 -0.71 -73.94
N SER A 12 2.19 -0.62 -73.26
CA SER A 12 1.35 -1.68 -72.64
C SER A 12 1.88 -2.19 -71.28
N GLY A 13 1.12 -2.27 -70.19
CA GLY A 13 -0.32 -2.16 -69.94
C GLY A 13 -0.63 -3.14 -68.80
N GLY A 14 -0.99 -2.65 -67.61
CA GLY A 14 -1.31 -3.51 -66.47
C GLY A 14 -1.03 -2.84 -65.13
N CYS A 15 -2.07 -2.24 -64.56
CA CYS A 15 -2.08 -1.63 -63.23
C CYS A 15 -2.36 -2.73 -62.18
N VAL A 16 -1.45 -2.94 -61.23
CA VAL A 16 -1.79 -3.48 -59.90
C VAL A 16 -0.92 -2.73 -58.90
N GLY A 17 -1.57 -1.98 -58.01
CA GLY A 17 -0.93 -1.14 -57.01
C GLY A 17 -0.06 -1.95 -56.06
N LEU A 18 1.18 -1.50 -55.86
CA LEU A 18 2.06 -2.00 -54.82
C LEU A 18 1.60 -1.39 -53.48
N LEU A 19 0.82 -2.17 -52.72
CA LEU A 19 0.52 -1.90 -51.33
C LEU A 19 1.84 -1.98 -50.55
N PHE A 20 2.32 -0.86 -50.01
CA PHE A 20 3.41 -0.86 -49.04
C PHE A 20 2.90 -1.54 -47.76
N LEU A 21 3.18 -2.83 -47.62
CA LEU A 21 2.99 -3.56 -46.38
C LEU A 21 4.13 -3.13 -45.43
N PHE A 22 3.81 -2.28 -44.46
CA PHE A 22 4.64 -2.10 -43.28
C PHE A 22 4.66 -3.45 -42.54
N LEU A 23 5.73 -4.23 -42.75
CA LEU A 23 6.05 -5.31 -41.82
C LEU A 23 6.43 -4.64 -40.50
N PHE A 24 5.51 -4.68 -39.54
CA PHE A 24 5.87 -4.61 -38.14
C PHE A 24 6.96 -5.65 -37.90
N LEU A 25 8.12 -5.19 -37.42
CA LEU A 25 9.07 -6.08 -36.76
C LEU A 25 8.33 -6.70 -35.59
N ASN A 26 7.91 -7.95 -35.77
CA ASN A 26 7.63 -8.85 -34.66
C ASN A 26 8.98 -9.14 -34.01
N CYS A 27 9.43 -8.21 -33.17
CA CYS A 27 10.38 -8.52 -32.12
C CYS A 27 9.67 -9.57 -31.27
N SER A 28 10.24 -10.76 -31.20
CA SER A 28 9.69 -11.86 -30.40
C SER A 28 9.40 -11.33 -28.99
N LYS A 29 8.12 -11.12 -28.66
CA LYS A 29 7.69 -11.04 -27.27
C LYS A 29 8.12 -12.37 -26.66
N GLY A 30 9.26 -12.40 -25.98
CA GLY A 30 9.53 -13.45 -25.01
C GLY A 30 8.30 -13.53 -24.10
N LYS A 31 7.93 -14.74 -23.66
CA LYS A 31 6.84 -14.86 -22.68
C LYS A 31 7.14 -13.87 -21.55
N GLU A 32 6.29 -12.87 -21.42
CA GLU A 32 6.41 -11.86 -20.39
C GLU A 32 6.30 -12.57 -19.04
N GLY A 33 7.13 -12.19 -18.07
CA GLY A 33 7.14 -12.82 -16.74
C GLY A 33 5.79 -12.64 -16.05
N LEU A 34 5.40 -13.58 -15.17
CA LEU A 34 4.08 -13.53 -14.54
C LEU A 34 3.87 -12.27 -13.70
N LYS A 35 4.93 -11.75 -13.06
CA LYS A 35 4.89 -10.46 -12.34
C LYS A 35 4.56 -9.27 -13.24
N ALA A 36 5.15 -9.23 -14.44
CA ALA A 36 4.84 -8.19 -15.40
C ALA A 36 3.37 -8.24 -15.84
N GLN A 37 2.83 -9.45 -16.06
CA GLN A 37 1.40 -9.62 -16.35
C GLN A 37 0.53 -9.15 -15.16
N PHE A 38 0.90 -9.50 -13.93
CA PHE A 38 0.19 -9.06 -12.73
C PHE A 38 0.13 -7.53 -12.63
N TYR A 39 1.23 -6.81 -12.90
CA TYR A 39 1.25 -5.35 -12.93
C TYR A 39 0.39 -4.77 -14.06
N ARG A 40 0.41 -5.36 -15.26
CA ARG A 40 -0.49 -4.92 -16.35
C ARG A 40 -1.95 -5.08 -15.96
N ASP A 41 -2.32 -6.26 -15.45
CA ASP A 41 -3.69 -6.54 -15.04
C ASP A 41 -4.13 -5.57 -13.93
N ALA A 42 -3.27 -5.32 -12.94
CA ALA A 42 -3.56 -4.35 -11.88
C ALA A 42 -3.83 -2.95 -12.42
N LEU A 43 -2.90 -2.42 -13.22
CA LEU A 43 -2.93 -1.03 -13.67
C LEU A 43 -3.96 -0.80 -14.80
N GLU A 44 -4.39 -1.85 -15.50
CA GLU A 44 -5.53 -1.82 -16.42
C GLU A 44 -6.88 -1.91 -15.68
N LYS A 45 -7.00 -2.81 -14.70
CA LYS A 45 -8.29 -3.08 -14.04
C LYS A 45 -8.65 -2.08 -12.96
N ILE A 46 -7.70 -1.48 -12.24
CA ILE A 46 -7.99 -0.47 -11.22
C ILE A 46 -8.83 0.70 -11.77
N PRO A 47 -8.45 1.36 -12.89
CA PRO A 47 -9.28 2.41 -13.47
C PRO A 47 -10.60 1.94 -14.10
N GLU A 48 -10.79 0.65 -14.35
CA GLU A 48 -11.98 0.11 -15.01
C GLU A 48 -13.00 -0.48 -14.03
N LYS A 49 -12.52 -1.33 -13.11
CA LYS A 49 -13.32 -2.20 -12.24
C LYS A 49 -13.22 -1.80 -10.76
N TYR A 50 -12.04 -1.35 -10.32
CA TYR A 50 -11.77 -1.08 -8.90
C TYR A 50 -11.67 0.42 -8.56
N ARG A 51 -12.50 1.25 -9.22
CA ARG A 51 -12.43 2.73 -9.18
C ARG A 51 -12.55 3.36 -7.78
N ARG A 52 -13.03 2.61 -6.78
CA ARG A 52 -13.10 3.11 -5.39
C ARG A 52 -11.72 3.20 -4.74
N VAL A 53 -10.70 2.54 -5.28
CA VAL A 53 -9.30 2.68 -4.86
C VAL A 53 -8.78 4.04 -5.31
N LYS A 54 -8.45 4.90 -4.34
CA LYS A 54 -7.95 6.27 -4.58
C LYS A 54 -6.50 6.48 -4.17
N ILE A 55 -5.88 5.53 -3.46
CA ILE A 55 -4.46 5.52 -3.17
C ILE A 55 -3.94 4.10 -3.39
N LEU A 56 -2.82 3.96 -4.10
CA LEU A 56 -2.18 2.71 -4.46
C LEU A 56 -0.68 2.80 -4.16
N VAL A 57 -0.24 2.14 -3.10
CA VAL A 57 1.13 2.25 -2.58
C VAL A 57 1.92 0.98 -2.87
N LEU A 58 2.85 1.06 -3.82
CA LEU A 58 3.68 -0.08 -4.17
C LEU A 58 4.64 -0.43 -3.02
N TYR A 59 4.65 -1.69 -2.62
CA TYR A 59 5.63 -2.23 -1.68
C TYR A 59 6.89 -2.71 -2.43
N ASN A 60 7.87 -1.83 -2.55
CA ASN A 60 9.08 -2.00 -3.34
C ASN A 60 10.27 -2.39 -2.46
N GLU A 61 10.27 -3.61 -1.93
CA GLU A 61 11.31 -4.09 -1.01
C GLU A 61 11.81 -5.50 -1.36
N LEU A 62 13.03 -5.79 -0.91
CA LEU A 62 13.63 -7.11 -0.88
C LEU A 62 13.89 -7.47 0.58
N PHE A 63 13.25 -8.52 1.08
CA PHE A 63 13.44 -9.00 2.45
C PHE A 63 13.48 -10.53 2.51
N GLN A 64 13.76 -11.06 3.69
CA GLN A 64 13.90 -12.49 3.96
C GLN A 64 13.05 -12.88 5.16
N ASP A 65 12.31 -13.99 5.07
CA ASP A 65 11.55 -14.52 6.20
C ASP A 65 12.45 -15.25 7.22
N GLU A 66 11.88 -15.65 8.36
CA GLU A 66 12.59 -16.41 9.40
C GLU A 66 13.15 -17.77 8.92
N LYS A 67 12.61 -18.31 7.82
CA LYS A 67 13.03 -19.59 7.22
C LYS A 67 14.14 -19.39 6.19
N GLY A 68 14.53 -18.15 5.90
CA GLY A 68 15.56 -17.81 4.91
C GLY A 68 15.04 -17.67 3.48
N ASN A 69 13.73 -17.73 3.25
CA ASN A 69 13.14 -17.52 1.94
C ASN A 69 13.20 -16.03 1.56
N ILE A 70 13.60 -15.76 0.31
CA ILE A 70 13.71 -14.39 -0.21
C ILE A 70 12.37 -13.99 -0.80
N CYS A 71 11.84 -12.86 -0.33
CA CYS A 71 10.73 -12.14 -0.93
C CYS A 71 11.27 -10.92 -1.68
N ASP A 72 11.25 -10.96 -3.03
CA ASP A 72 11.68 -9.83 -3.88
C ASP A 72 10.47 -9.19 -4.54
N LEU A 73 9.90 -8.18 -3.87
CA LEU A 73 8.75 -7.43 -4.36
C LEU A 73 9.15 -6.24 -5.23
N ARG A 74 10.45 -5.91 -5.30
CA ARG A 74 10.93 -4.75 -6.05
C ARG A 74 10.44 -4.73 -7.49
N VAL A 75 10.00 -3.56 -7.96
CA VAL A 75 9.48 -3.36 -9.32
C VAL A 75 10.53 -3.67 -10.39
N ASN A 76 11.80 -3.51 -10.05
CA ASN A 76 12.94 -3.78 -10.92
C ASN A 76 13.57 -5.17 -10.70
N SER A 77 12.82 -6.14 -10.14
CA SER A 77 13.25 -7.55 -10.08
C SER A 77 13.50 -8.15 -11.47
N SER A 78 12.83 -7.62 -12.50
CA SER A 78 13.09 -7.91 -13.91
C SER A 78 12.80 -6.69 -14.80
N GLU A 79 13.41 -6.64 -16.00
CA GLU A 79 13.09 -5.61 -17.00
C GLU A 79 11.61 -5.65 -17.40
N GLY A 80 11.01 -6.85 -17.48
CA GLY A 80 9.61 -7.03 -17.80
C GLY A 80 8.68 -6.39 -16.75
N ALA A 81 8.94 -6.66 -15.47
CA ALA A 81 8.16 -6.09 -14.37
C ALA A 81 8.27 -4.55 -14.35
N LEU A 82 9.48 -4.00 -14.51
CA LEU A 82 9.70 -2.56 -14.53
C LEU A 82 8.95 -1.89 -15.69
N ASN A 83 9.06 -2.45 -16.90
CA ASN A 83 8.38 -1.89 -18.07
C ASN A 83 6.87 -1.97 -17.94
N ALA A 84 6.32 -3.10 -17.47
CA ALA A 84 4.88 -3.25 -17.23
C ALA A 84 4.35 -2.24 -16.23
N TYR A 85 5.07 -2.01 -15.12
CA TYR A 85 4.68 -1.01 -14.13
C TYR A 85 4.72 0.41 -14.72
N ARG A 86 5.84 0.80 -15.36
CA ARG A 86 6.00 2.11 -16.02
C ARG A 86 4.89 2.38 -17.03
N GLU A 87 4.62 1.44 -17.92
CA GLU A 87 3.58 1.55 -18.94
C GLU A 87 2.18 1.69 -18.32
N GLY A 88 1.89 0.95 -17.25
CA GLY A 88 0.58 1.01 -16.58
C GLY A 88 0.37 2.30 -15.80
N ILE A 89 1.39 2.77 -15.07
CA ILE A 89 1.27 4.01 -14.30
C ILE A 89 1.29 5.25 -15.19
N ASP A 90 1.75 5.21 -16.43
CA ASP A 90 1.70 6.35 -17.36
C ASP A 90 0.26 6.82 -17.66
N ASN A 91 -0.73 5.95 -17.45
CA ASN A 91 -2.15 6.32 -17.52
C ASN A 91 -2.45 7.54 -16.61
N PRO A 92 -3.06 8.62 -17.12
CA PRO A 92 -3.34 9.85 -16.35
C PRO A 92 -4.31 9.65 -15.19
N TYR A 93 -4.99 8.51 -15.11
CA TYR A 93 -5.75 8.11 -13.92
C TYR A 93 -4.85 7.99 -12.68
N PHE A 94 -3.60 7.52 -12.86
CA PHE A 94 -2.63 7.42 -11.77
C PHE A 94 -1.86 8.73 -11.63
N VAL A 95 -1.88 9.30 -10.43
CA VAL A 95 -1.30 10.63 -10.16
C VAL A 95 -0.16 10.50 -9.17
N GLY A 96 1.03 10.96 -9.59
CA GLY A 96 2.26 10.92 -8.81
C GLY A 96 2.55 12.20 -8.01
N THR A 97 1.66 13.18 -8.03
CA THR A 97 1.87 14.47 -7.37
C THR A 97 0.62 14.89 -6.61
N ILE A 98 0.80 15.63 -5.52
CA ILE A 98 -0.29 16.14 -4.70
C ILE A 98 0.11 17.48 -4.08
N ASP A 99 -0.87 18.35 -3.83
CA ASP A 99 -0.67 19.48 -2.92
C ASP A 99 -0.66 18.93 -1.49
N ASN A 100 0.54 18.70 -0.96
CA ASN A 100 0.72 18.11 0.36
C ASN A 100 0.35 19.05 1.53
N GLY A 101 -0.15 20.25 1.25
CA GLY A 101 -0.79 21.13 2.22
C GLY A 101 -2.31 20.95 2.36
N VAL A 102 -2.93 20.14 1.49
CA VAL A 102 -4.38 19.96 1.42
C VAL A 102 -4.77 18.53 1.74
N THR A 103 -5.80 18.37 2.57
CA THR A 103 -6.38 17.05 2.88
C THR A 103 -6.74 16.33 1.58
N PRO A 104 -6.19 15.13 1.32
CA PRO A 104 -6.49 14.38 0.11
C PRO A 104 -7.99 14.11 0.00
N SER A 105 -8.57 14.51 -1.12
CA SER A 105 -9.97 14.24 -1.42
C SER A 105 -10.12 12.89 -2.13
N ALA A 106 -11.20 12.18 -1.83
CA ALA A 106 -11.58 10.95 -2.53
C ALA A 106 -12.20 11.18 -3.92
N ALA A 107 -11.69 12.17 -4.67
CA ALA A 107 -12.27 12.55 -5.95
C ALA A 107 -12.37 11.34 -6.90
N GLU A 108 -13.50 11.24 -7.61
CA GLU A 108 -13.82 10.04 -8.38
C GLU A 108 -12.87 9.76 -9.56
N SER A 109 -12.13 10.78 -10.02
CA SER A 109 -11.43 10.76 -11.32
C SER A 109 -9.98 10.26 -11.29
N THR A 110 -9.37 10.04 -10.12
CA THR A 110 -7.94 9.71 -10.03
C THR A 110 -7.63 8.71 -8.92
N CYS A 111 -6.46 8.07 -9.02
CA CYS A 111 -5.84 7.25 -7.98
C CYS A 111 -4.40 7.74 -7.75
N TYR A 112 -4.07 8.10 -6.52
CA TYR A 112 -2.73 8.56 -6.16
C TYR A 112 -1.77 7.39 -6.01
N LEU A 113 -0.55 7.56 -6.52
CA LEU A 113 0.53 6.60 -6.34
C LEU A 113 1.25 6.86 -5.02
N GLY A 114 1.72 5.80 -4.38
CA GLY A 114 2.67 5.88 -3.29
C GLY A 114 3.73 4.78 -3.39
N VAL A 115 4.75 4.87 -2.55
CA VAL A 115 5.80 3.85 -2.48
C VAL A 115 6.30 3.64 -1.06
N PHE A 116 6.43 2.37 -0.67
CA PHE A 116 7.33 1.95 0.39
C PHE A 116 8.57 1.35 -0.28
N SER A 117 9.76 1.95 -0.14
CA SER A 117 10.96 1.50 -0.86
C SER A 117 12.08 1.01 0.08
N GLY A 118 11.72 0.26 1.11
CA GLY A 118 12.67 -0.32 2.06
C GLY A 118 13.44 0.74 2.84
N TRP A 119 12.83 1.28 3.88
CA TRP A 119 13.39 2.38 4.68
C TRP A 119 14.37 1.92 5.75
N GLY A 120 15.07 0.81 5.54
CA GLY A 120 15.97 0.20 6.52
C GLY A 120 15.22 -0.65 7.55
N GLU A 121 15.98 -1.22 8.48
CA GLU A 121 15.48 -2.23 9.45
C GLU A 121 14.26 -1.77 10.24
N LEU A 122 14.19 -0.50 10.65
CA LEU A 122 13.05 0.00 11.45
C LEU A 122 11.99 0.73 10.62
N GLU A 123 12.08 0.63 9.29
CA GLU A 123 11.13 1.23 8.34
C GLU A 123 10.98 2.76 8.49
N ASP A 124 11.97 3.43 9.08
CA ASP A 124 11.97 4.84 9.44
C ASP A 124 13.20 5.61 8.90
N SER A 125 14.14 4.95 8.23
CA SER A 125 15.37 5.59 7.70
C SER A 125 15.13 6.17 6.30
N ILE A 126 14.08 6.98 6.19
CA ILE A 126 13.67 7.70 4.99
C ILE A 126 14.62 8.88 4.74
N THR A 127 14.90 9.09 3.46
CA THR A 127 15.48 10.34 2.94
C THR A 127 14.75 10.72 1.67
N SER A 128 14.61 12.02 1.41
CA SER A 128 14.11 12.55 0.14
C SER A 128 14.80 11.91 -1.07
N SER A 129 16.13 11.80 -1.04
CA SER A 129 16.92 11.16 -2.10
C SER A 129 16.51 9.72 -2.41
N LYS A 130 16.10 8.91 -1.42
CA LYS A 130 15.63 7.54 -1.71
C LYS A 130 14.27 7.53 -2.42
N ILE A 131 13.45 8.54 -2.16
CA ILE A 131 12.15 8.71 -2.86
C ILE A 131 12.43 9.17 -4.30
N GLU A 132 13.35 10.12 -4.49
CA GLU A 132 13.82 10.57 -5.82
C GLU A 132 14.42 9.42 -6.65
N GLU A 133 15.21 8.53 -6.04
CA GLU A 133 15.74 7.34 -6.71
C GLU A 133 14.62 6.41 -7.22
N PHE A 134 13.53 6.25 -6.46
CA PHE A 134 12.37 5.50 -6.92
C PHE A 134 11.63 6.23 -8.06
N GLU A 135 11.44 7.55 -7.95
CA GLU A 135 10.85 8.35 -9.02
C GLU A 135 11.64 8.22 -10.33
N GLU A 136 12.97 8.34 -10.27
CA GLU A 136 13.85 8.12 -11.43
C GLU A 136 13.73 6.68 -11.98
N LEU A 137 13.60 5.69 -11.08
CA LEU A 137 13.41 4.30 -11.45
C LEU A 137 12.10 4.07 -12.19
N VAL A 138 10.99 4.71 -11.84
CA VAL A 138 9.68 4.47 -12.48
C VAL A 138 9.24 5.58 -13.45
N ASP A 139 10.05 6.63 -13.61
CA ASP A 139 9.78 7.81 -14.46
C ASP A 139 8.46 8.50 -14.10
N LYS A 140 8.10 8.50 -12.80
CA LYS A 140 6.89 9.11 -12.28
C LYS A 140 7.00 9.35 -10.76
N GLY A 141 6.56 10.53 -10.31
CA GLY A 141 6.56 10.86 -8.89
C GLY A 141 5.58 10.03 -8.05
N VAL A 142 5.64 10.20 -6.74
CA VAL A 142 4.72 9.59 -5.77
C VAL A 142 4.05 10.64 -4.87
N ALA A 143 2.77 10.44 -4.56
CA ALA A 143 2.00 11.34 -3.72
C ALA A 143 1.96 10.91 -2.23
N PHE A 144 2.22 9.63 -1.94
CA PHE A 144 2.14 9.08 -0.59
C PHE A 144 3.37 8.22 -0.24
N VAL A 145 3.88 8.39 0.98
CA VAL A 145 5.04 7.64 1.47
C VAL A 145 4.77 7.12 2.87
N PRO A 146 4.53 5.81 3.06
CA PRO A 146 4.42 5.21 4.38
C PRO A 146 5.76 5.06 5.09
N PHE A 147 5.71 5.13 6.41
CA PHE A 147 6.80 4.85 7.33
C PHE A 147 6.23 4.33 8.65
N SER A 148 7.04 3.61 9.41
CA SER A 148 6.58 3.01 10.66
C SER A 148 7.23 3.64 11.88
N ASN A 149 6.50 3.61 12.99
CA ASN A 149 7.05 3.87 14.31
C ASN A 149 6.93 2.60 15.15
N PHE A 150 8.08 2.09 15.60
CA PHE A 150 8.17 0.97 16.51
C PHE A 150 8.31 1.47 17.95
N TRP A 151 7.37 1.05 18.80
CA TRP A 151 7.26 1.61 20.15
C TRP A 151 8.41 1.17 21.08
N GLY A 152 9.08 0.06 20.75
CA GLY A 152 10.32 -0.41 21.38
C GLY A 152 11.44 0.62 21.40
N GLU A 153 11.51 1.46 20.37
CA GLU A 153 12.51 2.54 20.26
C GLU A 153 12.15 3.75 21.13
N ASN A 154 10.90 3.83 21.59
CA ASN A 154 10.39 4.82 22.55
C ASN A 154 10.77 6.27 22.21
N TYR A 155 10.49 6.69 20.97
CA TYR A 155 10.71 8.06 20.51
C TYR A 155 9.53 8.58 19.68
N ALA A 156 9.43 9.90 19.59
CA ALA A 156 8.60 10.63 18.63
C ALA A 156 9.46 11.68 17.92
N SER A 157 9.38 11.76 16.60
CA SER A 157 10.25 12.61 15.79
C SER A 157 9.54 13.10 14.53
N ASP A 158 9.78 14.36 14.15
CA ASP A 158 9.31 14.94 12.90
C ASP A 158 10.26 14.68 11.71
N ARG A 159 11.39 14.00 11.94
CA ARG A 159 12.41 13.77 10.91
C ARG A 159 11.83 13.15 9.64
N GLN A 160 11.11 12.03 9.75
CA GLN A 160 10.55 11.34 8.58
C GLN A 160 9.49 12.18 7.89
N LEU A 161 8.67 12.92 8.65
CA LEU A 161 7.69 13.87 8.10
C LEU A 161 8.39 14.94 7.26
N ASN A 162 9.49 15.50 7.77
CA ASN A 162 10.26 16.54 7.09
C ASN A 162 10.97 16.02 5.83
N GLU A 163 11.49 14.79 5.83
CA GLU A 163 12.10 14.17 4.64
C GLU A 163 11.06 13.92 3.53
N ILE A 164 9.88 13.44 3.90
CA ILE A 164 8.77 13.22 2.96
C ILE A 164 8.22 14.57 2.44
N ASP A 165 8.12 15.58 3.31
CA ASP A 165 7.70 16.92 2.93
C ASP A 165 8.69 17.59 1.98
N HIS A 166 10.00 17.37 2.18
CA HIS A 166 11.04 17.92 1.31
C HIS A 166 10.89 17.43 -0.13
N TYR A 167 10.50 16.17 -0.31
CA TYR A 167 10.16 15.60 -1.60
C TYR A 167 8.83 16.13 -2.15
N GLY A 168 7.86 16.41 -1.28
CA GLY A 168 6.54 16.96 -1.65
C GLY A 168 5.40 15.94 -1.59
N ALA A 169 5.59 14.80 -0.93
CA ALA A 169 4.55 13.79 -0.73
C ALA A 169 3.81 13.99 0.61
N ILE A 170 2.72 13.24 0.81
CA ILE A 170 2.01 13.13 2.09
C ILE A 170 2.53 11.91 2.87
N PRO A 171 2.98 12.10 4.12
CA PRO A 171 3.43 11.00 4.97
C PRO A 171 2.28 10.11 5.45
N MET A 172 2.50 8.79 5.48
CA MET A 172 1.61 7.81 6.11
C MET A 172 2.31 7.13 7.30
N LEU A 173 1.96 7.52 8.53
CA LEU A 173 2.54 6.96 9.76
C LEU A 173 1.80 5.69 10.18
N ARG A 174 2.53 4.57 10.23
CA ARG A 174 2.07 3.31 10.85
C ARG A 174 2.55 3.24 12.30
N MET A 175 1.61 3.31 13.25
CA MET A 175 1.90 3.09 14.66
C MET A 175 1.88 1.60 14.97
N MET A 176 3.06 1.03 15.19
CA MET A 176 3.25 -0.41 15.35
C MET A 176 3.79 -0.66 16.76
N PRO A 177 2.96 -1.16 17.71
CA PRO A 177 3.35 -1.40 19.10
C PRO A 177 4.26 -2.64 19.22
N TRP A 178 5.31 -2.67 18.41
CA TRP A 178 6.34 -3.67 18.43
C TRP A 178 7.43 -3.29 19.41
N ARG A 179 7.91 -4.29 20.16
CA ARG A 179 9.13 -4.18 20.96
C ARG A 179 10.38 -4.36 20.11
N ASN A 180 10.46 -5.52 19.45
CA ASN A 180 11.55 -5.92 18.58
C ASN A 180 10.94 -6.18 17.21
N TYR A 181 11.63 -5.73 16.17
CA TYR A 181 11.20 -5.95 14.80
C TYR A 181 11.19 -7.47 14.47
N TRP A 182 10.16 -7.90 13.73
CA TRP A 182 9.93 -9.30 13.33
C TRP A 182 9.66 -10.33 14.43
N GLU A 183 9.26 -9.92 15.65
CA GLU A 183 8.78 -10.89 16.63
C GLU A 183 7.26 -11.07 16.52
N SER A 184 6.84 -12.27 16.10
CA SER A 184 5.44 -12.71 16.16
C SER A 184 5.08 -13.23 17.56
N GLY A 185 3.78 -13.22 17.88
CA GLY A 185 3.23 -13.75 19.12
C GLY A 185 2.86 -12.69 20.15
N TYR A 186 2.19 -13.12 21.21
CA TYR A 186 1.76 -12.23 22.29
C TYR A 186 2.95 -11.59 23.02
N ASP A 187 3.05 -10.27 22.97
CA ASP A 187 3.99 -9.50 23.79
C ASP A 187 3.26 -8.85 24.97
N SER A 188 3.50 -9.35 26.18
CA SER A 188 2.92 -8.78 27.41
C SER A 188 3.40 -7.36 27.75
N LEU A 189 4.51 -6.89 27.18
CA LEU A 189 5.02 -5.54 27.41
C LEU A 189 4.28 -4.51 26.54
N TYR A 190 3.82 -4.92 25.35
CA TYR A 190 3.14 -4.07 24.38
C TYR A 190 1.75 -4.61 24.03
N SER A 191 1.09 -5.28 24.99
CA SER A 191 -0.24 -5.83 24.76
C SER A 191 -1.27 -4.72 24.59
N LEU A 192 -2.34 -5.00 23.84
CA LEU A 192 -3.40 -4.02 23.61
C LEU A 192 -4.05 -3.55 24.91
N GLN A 193 -4.14 -4.42 25.93
CA GLN A 193 -4.63 -4.03 27.26
C GLN A 193 -3.82 -2.88 27.86
N ARG A 194 -2.49 -2.90 27.75
CA ARG A 194 -1.65 -1.84 28.33
C ARG A 194 -1.78 -0.52 27.59
N ILE A 195 -2.08 -0.58 26.29
CA ILE A 195 -2.43 0.60 25.49
C ILE A 195 -3.74 1.19 25.98
N ILE A 196 -4.77 0.34 26.14
CA ILE A 196 -6.10 0.73 26.64
C ILE A 196 -6.03 1.27 28.08
N ASP A 197 -5.17 0.71 28.92
CA ASP A 197 -4.95 1.14 30.31
C ASP A 197 -4.14 2.45 30.41
N GLY A 198 -3.71 3.00 29.28
CA GLY A 198 -3.04 4.29 29.18
C GLY A 198 -1.53 4.26 29.47
N GLU A 199 -0.91 3.08 29.52
CA GLU A 199 0.52 2.96 29.85
C GLU A 199 1.44 3.56 28.78
N PHE A 200 0.93 3.74 27.56
CA PHE A 200 1.64 4.32 26.41
C PHE A 200 1.23 5.76 26.11
N ASP A 201 0.34 6.36 26.89
CA ASP A 201 -0.22 7.70 26.62
C ASP A 201 0.84 8.77 26.52
N SER A 202 1.91 8.66 27.31
CA SER A 202 3.02 9.63 27.23
C SER A 202 3.74 9.60 25.88
N LEU A 203 3.95 8.41 25.30
CA LEU A 203 4.55 8.25 23.97
C LEU A 203 3.56 8.71 22.88
N LEU A 204 2.29 8.34 23.02
CA LEU A 204 1.24 8.72 22.08
C LEU A 204 1.00 10.22 22.05
N LEU A 205 1.01 10.90 23.20
CA LEU A 205 0.92 12.36 23.30
C LEU A 205 2.15 13.05 22.71
N ALA A 206 3.35 12.48 22.87
CA ALA A 206 4.54 13.01 22.20
C ALA A 206 4.42 12.95 20.67
N TRP A 207 3.88 11.86 20.13
CA TRP A 207 3.54 11.78 18.70
C TRP A 207 2.41 12.75 18.32
N ALA A 208 1.38 12.90 19.14
CA ALA A 208 0.31 13.86 18.89
C ALA A 208 0.87 15.29 18.78
N ASP A 209 1.81 15.68 19.65
CA ASP A 209 2.49 16.97 19.58
C ASP A 209 3.32 17.14 18.30
N VAL A 210 4.04 16.09 17.88
CA VAL A 210 4.79 16.06 16.60
C VAL A 210 3.84 16.27 15.42
N ILE A 211 2.76 15.50 15.32
CA ILE A 211 1.80 15.61 14.22
C ILE A 211 1.13 16.99 14.23
N LYS A 212 0.70 17.49 15.38
CA LYS A 212 0.14 18.84 15.51
C LYS A 212 1.11 19.93 15.07
N GLY A 213 2.39 19.79 15.41
CA GLY A 213 3.47 20.71 15.05
C GLY A 213 3.74 20.77 13.55
N TYR A 214 3.53 19.66 12.83
CA TYR A 214 3.77 19.53 11.39
C TYR A 214 2.78 20.35 10.53
N LYS A 215 1.55 20.58 11.01
CA LYS A 215 0.51 21.46 10.41
C LYS A 215 -0.01 21.08 9.01
N LYS A 216 0.63 20.13 8.32
CA LYS A 216 0.18 19.56 7.06
C LYS A 216 -0.51 18.20 7.29
N PRO A 217 -1.33 17.71 6.35
CA PRO A 217 -1.93 16.39 6.43
C PRO A 217 -0.91 15.27 6.70
N VAL A 218 -1.26 14.35 7.61
CA VAL A 218 -0.56 13.07 7.83
C VAL A 218 -1.61 11.98 7.87
N MET A 219 -1.46 10.94 7.07
CA MET A 219 -2.31 9.75 7.21
C MET A 219 -1.75 8.87 8.32
N ILE A 220 -2.59 8.38 9.22
CA ILE A 220 -2.17 7.61 10.39
C ILE A 220 -3.01 6.35 10.51
N THR A 221 -2.36 5.23 10.83
CA THR A 221 -3.01 3.98 11.23
C THR A 221 -2.32 3.42 12.47
N PHE A 222 -3.04 2.56 13.17
CA PHE A 222 -2.53 1.79 14.30
C PHE A 222 -2.67 0.30 14.00
N GLY A 223 -1.62 -0.47 14.28
CA GLY A 223 -1.64 -1.93 14.23
C GLY A 223 -2.21 -2.49 12.92
N VAL A 224 -1.44 -2.35 11.83
CA VAL A 224 -1.84 -2.84 10.51
C VAL A 224 -2.06 -4.36 10.50
N GLU A 225 -2.94 -4.85 9.63
CA GLU A 225 -3.15 -6.29 9.38
C GLU A 225 -3.44 -7.11 10.65
N MET A 226 -4.17 -6.53 11.59
CA MET A 226 -4.57 -7.17 12.85
C MET A 226 -5.36 -8.48 12.65
N ASN A 227 -5.93 -8.71 11.47
CA ASN A 227 -6.60 -9.94 11.08
C ASN A 227 -5.64 -11.03 10.58
N GLY A 228 -4.32 -10.80 10.58
CA GLY A 228 -3.28 -11.82 10.38
C GLY A 228 -2.85 -12.51 11.68
N ASP A 229 -1.81 -13.35 11.62
CA ASP A 229 -1.24 -14.09 12.76
C ASP A 229 0.28 -13.84 12.97
N TRP A 230 0.80 -12.78 12.36
CA TRP A 230 2.23 -12.45 12.36
C TRP A 230 2.63 -11.27 13.25
N PHE A 231 1.69 -10.41 13.64
CA PHE A 231 1.99 -9.24 14.47
C PHE A 231 1.52 -9.42 15.93
N PRO A 232 2.23 -8.91 16.95
CA PRO A 232 1.80 -9.05 18.35
C PRO A 232 0.43 -8.46 18.66
N TRP A 233 -0.02 -7.46 17.89
CA TRP A 233 -1.35 -6.86 18.01
C TRP A 233 -2.44 -7.61 17.24
N SER A 234 -2.09 -8.66 16.50
CA SER A 234 -3.07 -9.52 15.84
C SER A 234 -4.07 -10.10 16.83
N GLY A 235 -5.35 -10.13 16.46
CA GLY A 235 -6.41 -10.53 17.41
C GLY A 235 -6.23 -11.94 17.95
N VAL A 236 -5.60 -12.84 17.19
CA VAL A 236 -5.26 -14.21 17.62
C VAL A 236 -4.42 -14.22 18.91
N PHE A 237 -3.53 -13.24 19.09
CA PHE A 237 -2.68 -13.12 20.27
C PHE A 237 -3.31 -12.30 21.38
N GLN A 238 -4.40 -11.58 21.11
CA GLN A 238 -5.06 -10.67 22.04
C GLN A 238 -6.33 -11.26 22.66
N GLY A 239 -6.55 -12.57 22.51
CA GLY A 239 -7.72 -13.28 23.07
C GLY A 239 -8.50 -14.07 22.02
N GLY A 240 -8.28 -13.79 20.73
CA GLY A 240 -8.95 -14.44 19.62
C GLY A 240 -10.46 -14.36 19.75
N GLY A 241 -11.14 -15.47 19.44
CA GLY A 241 -12.60 -15.61 19.53
C GLY A 241 -13.16 -15.90 20.92
N ARG A 242 -12.38 -15.76 22.01
CA ARG A 242 -12.95 -15.80 23.38
C ARG A 242 -13.89 -14.62 23.57
N THR A 243 -14.85 -14.71 24.46
CA THR A 243 -15.81 -13.62 24.72
C THR A 243 -15.99 -13.32 26.20
N GLU A 244 -15.23 -13.95 27.09
CA GLU A 244 -15.39 -13.76 28.55
C GLU A 244 -14.15 -13.13 29.18
N GLY A 245 -13.13 -12.82 28.38
CA GLY A 245 -11.84 -12.31 28.84
C GLY A 245 -11.70 -10.80 28.74
N TYR A 246 -12.59 -10.12 28.01
CA TYR A 246 -12.57 -8.67 27.83
C TYR A 246 -13.96 -8.14 27.41
N GLY A 247 -14.24 -6.89 27.78
CA GLY A 247 -15.34 -6.10 27.20
C GLY A 247 -16.73 -6.75 27.19
N ASP A 248 -17.38 -6.71 26.03
CA ASP A 248 -18.73 -7.18 25.80
C ASP A 248 -18.76 -8.71 25.61
N PRO A 249 -19.52 -9.45 26.43
CA PRO A 249 -19.51 -10.91 26.37
C PRO A 249 -20.11 -11.52 25.09
N THR A 250 -20.63 -10.68 24.20
CA THR A 250 -21.15 -11.07 22.89
C THR A 250 -20.18 -10.82 21.74
N LYS A 251 -18.99 -10.25 22.01
CA LYS A 251 -17.97 -9.94 21.02
C LYS A 251 -16.69 -10.75 21.27
N PRO A 252 -15.91 -11.02 20.21
CA PRO A 252 -14.60 -11.65 20.37
C PRO A 252 -13.59 -10.69 21.02
N ASP A 253 -12.94 -11.14 22.09
CA ASP A 253 -12.00 -10.41 22.94
C ASP A 253 -10.86 -9.78 22.11
N GLY A 254 -10.29 -10.54 21.16
CA GLY A 254 -9.16 -10.07 20.36
C GLY A 254 -9.50 -8.83 19.52
N PRO A 255 -10.51 -8.93 18.63
CA PRO A 255 -11.01 -7.79 17.87
C PRO A 255 -11.52 -6.64 18.74
N GLU A 256 -12.22 -6.91 19.85
CA GLU A 256 -12.72 -5.84 20.72
C GLU A 256 -11.58 -5.03 21.36
N ARG A 257 -10.50 -5.68 21.79
CA ARG A 257 -9.30 -4.99 22.30
C ARG A 257 -8.64 -4.14 21.22
N TYR A 258 -8.58 -4.62 19.98
CA TYR A 258 -8.06 -3.84 18.87
C TYR A 258 -8.90 -2.58 18.63
N VAL A 259 -10.23 -2.72 18.61
CA VAL A 259 -11.16 -1.59 18.47
C VAL A 259 -10.95 -0.56 19.59
N ASP A 260 -10.89 -1.00 20.85
CA ASP A 260 -10.73 -0.10 21.98
C ASP A 260 -9.35 0.60 22.00
N ALA A 261 -8.28 -0.12 21.65
CA ALA A 261 -6.94 0.47 21.52
C ALA A 261 -6.89 1.51 20.39
N TYR A 262 -7.48 1.21 19.23
CA TYR A 262 -7.55 2.15 18.11
C TYR A 262 -8.30 3.43 18.52
N ARG A 263 -9.46 3.28 19.16
CA ARG A 263 -10.27 4.43 19.62
C ARG A 263 -9.52 5.28 20.64
N HIS A 264 -8.87 4.65 21.62
CA HIS A 264 -8.08 5.34 22.64
C HIS A 264 -6.99 6.23 22.03
N ILE A 265 -6.24 5.71 21.05
CA ILE A 265 -5.19 6.47 20.36
C ILE A 265 -5.77 7.67 19.59
N VAL A 266 -6.86 7.46 18.84
CA VAL A 266 -7.53 8.52 18.10
C VAL A 266 -8.07 9.61 19.03
N ASP A 267 -8.67 9.21 20.15
CA ASP A 267 -9.23 10.13 21.14
C ASP A 267 -8.13 10.96 21.80
N LEU A 268 -7.00 10.36 22.19
CA LEU A 268 -5.82 11.11 22.68
C LEU A 268 -5.35 12.19 21.69
N PHE A 269 -5.28 11.85 20.40
CA PHE A 269 -4.86 12.79 19.36
C PHE A 269 -5.87 13.94 19.23
N ARG A 270 -7.17 13.63 19.20
CA ARG A 270 -8.24 14.63 19.08
C ARG A 270 -8.33 15.53 20.30
N GLU A 271 -8.25 14.97 21.49
CA GLU A 271 -8.24 15.70 22.77
C GLU A 271 -7.00 16.60 22.89
N ASN A 272 -5.85 16.17 22.35
CA ASN A 272 -4.67 17.02 22.23
C ASN A 272 -4.77 18.07 21.10
N GLY A 273 -5.90 18.12 20.39
CA GLY A 273 -6.17 19.12 19.35
C GLY A 273 -5.40 18.89 18.05
N VAL A 274 -5.08 17.63 17.72
CA VAL A 274 -4.54 17.26 16.41
C VAL A 274 -5.67 17.27 15.39
N THR A 275 -5.63 18.21 14.44
CA THR A 275 -6.67 18.37 13.40
C THR A 275 -6.19 18.03 11.99
N ASN A 276 -4.91 17.70 11.84
CA ASN A 276 -4.25 17.39 10.57
C ASN A 276 -3.93 15.89 10.42
N ALA A 277 -4.35 15.06 11.37
CA ALA A 277 -4.32 13.59 11.26
C ALA A 277 -5.53 13.11 10.45
N ILE A 278 -5.29 12.19 9.53
CA ILE A 278 -6.29 11.49 8.73
C ILE A 278 -6.18 10.01 9.04
N TRP A 279 -7.19 9.44 9.69
CA TRP A 279 -7.13 8.08 10.20
C TRP A 279 -7.54 7.07 9.14
N TYR A 280 -6.77 6.01 8.97
CA TYR A 280 -7.13 4.91 8.08
C TYR A 280 -7.12 3.56 8.79
N PHE A 281 -8.06 2.70 8.41
CA PHE A 281 -8.19 1.32 8.88
C PHE A 281 -7.55 0.39 7.86
N HIS A 282 -6.64 -0.48 8.28
CA HIS A 282 -5.75 -1.23 7.38
C HIS A 282 -5.70 -2.72 7.76
N VAL A 283 -6.37 -3.56 6.97
CA VAL A 283 -6.42 -5.02 7.13
C VAL A 283 -5.49 -5.74 6.15
N ASN A 284 -5.22 -7.03 6.35
CA ASN A 284 -4.73 -7.88 5.25
C ASN A 284 -5.92 -8.32 4.37
N HIS A 285 -5.69 -8.54 3.07
CA HIS A 285 -6.73 -8.98 2.14
C HIS A 285 -7.37 -10.34 2.50
N THR A 286 -6.69 -11.17 3.29
CA THR A 286 -7.20 -12.43 3.86
C THR A 286 -7.01 -12.48 5.36
N SER A 287 -7.94 -13.10 6.08
CA SER A 287 -7.81 -13.32 7.52
C SER A 287 -7.02 -14.60 7.81
N HIS A 288 -6.10 -14.52 8.77
CA HIS A 288 -5.32 -15.64 9.28
C HIS A 288 -5.40 -15.63 10.81
N PRO A 289 -6.10 -16.60 11.45
CA PRO A 289 -6.85 -17.68 10.84
C PRO A 289 -8.14 -17.21 10.14
N ASP A 290 -8.62 -18.00 9.18
CA ASP A 290 -9.91 -17.80 8.50
C ASP A 290 -11.05 -18.33 9.40
N GLU A 291 -11.45 -17.52 10.37
CA GLU A 291 -12.48 -17.85 11.37
C GLU A 291 -13.42 -16.66 11.57
N SER A 292 -14.70 -16.95 11.86
CA SER A 292 -15.75 -15.91 11.98
C SER A 292 -15.49 -14.80 13.01
N TRP A 293 -14.68 -15.06 14.03
CA TRP A 293 -14.29 -14.02 14.99
C TRP A 293 -13.23 -13.08 14.41
N ASN A 294 -12.47 -13.51 13.40
CA ASN A 294 -11.38 -12.79 12.77
C ASN A 294 -11.79 -12.04 11.48
N GLU A 295 -13.10 -11.93 11.24
CA GLU A 295 -13.66 -11.15 10.12
C GLU A 295 -13.38 -9.65 10.26
N ILE A 296 -13.24 -8.96 9.13
CA ILE A 296 -12.82 -7.54 9.05
C ILE A 296 -13.73 -6.63 9.88
N GLU A 297 -15.05 -6.85 9.84
CA GLU A 297 -16.03 -6.01 10.54
C GLU A 297 -15.88 -6.06 12.07
N ASN A 298 -15.34 -7.13 12.64
CA ASN A 298 -15.14 -7.25 14.08
C ASN A 298 -14.05 -6.32 14.61
N TYR A 299 -13.14 -5.90 13.73
CA TYR A 299 -12.03 -4.98 14.06
C TYR A 299 -12.36 -3.51 13.74
N TYR A 300 -13.50 -3.21 13.13
CA TYR A 300 -13.80 -1.86 12.67
C TYR A 300 -14.15 -0.92 13.85
N PRO A 301 -13.38 0.16 14.09
CA PRO A 301 -13.61 1.03 15.25
C PRO A 301 -14.78 2.00 15.07
N GLY A 302 -15.41 2.03 13.89
CA GLY A 302 -16.58 2.85 13.59
C GLY A 302 -16.28 4.08 12.73
N ASP A 303 -17.32 4.59 12.07
CA ASP A 303 -17.19 5.66 11.06
C ASP A 303 -16.61 6.96 11.61
N ASP A 304 -16.84 7.26 12.90
CA ASP A 304 -16.33 8.44 13.57
C ASP A 304 -14.82 8.37 13.84
N TYR A 305 -14.20 7.20 13.73
CA TYR A 305 -12.78 6.98 14.03
C TYR A 305 -11.91 6.78 12.78
N VAL A 306 -12.52 6.64 11.61
CA VAL A 306 -11.83 6.23 10.38
C VAL A 306 -12.25 7.12 9.22
N ASP A 307 -11.30 7.79 8.60
CA ASP A 307 -11.52 8.60 7.40
C ASP A 307 -11.42 7.75 6.13
N TRP A 308 -10.54 6.74 6.12
CA TRP A 308 -10.24 5.89 4.97
C TRP A 308 -10.14 4.41 5.36
N VAL A 309 -10.50 3.48 4.46
CA VAL A 309 -10.33 2.05 4.71
C VAL A 309 -9.44 1.42 3.65
N GLY A 310 -8.62 0.44 4.02
CA GLY A 310 -7.66 -0.14 3.11
C GLY A 310 -7.22 -1.53 3.49
N PHE A 311 -6.53 -2.16 2.54
CA PHE A 311 -6.07 -3.53 2.67
C PHE A 311 -4.72 -3.75 1.98
N SER A 312 -3.85 -4.54 2.59
CA SER A 312 -2.66 -5.06 1.91
C SER A 312 -3.06 -6.08 0.87
N LEU A 313 -2.49 -5.99 -0.33
CA LEU A 313 -2.81 -6.85 -1.47
C LEU A 313 -1.55 -7.48 -2.06
N TYR A 314 -1.27 -8.70 -1.67
CA TYR A 314 -0.11 -9.42 -2.17
C TYR A 314 -0.53 -10.60 -3.04
N GLY A 315 0.13 -10.76 -4.19
CA GLY A 315 0.13 -12.03 -4.90
C GLY A 315 1.05 -13.04 -4.20
N LYS A 316 1.67 -13.92 -4.98
CA LYS A 316 2.77 -14.75 -4.49
C LYS A 316 3.87 -13.89 -3.83
N GLN A 317 4.33 -14.28 -2.65
CA GLN A 317 5.40 -13.68 -1.83
C GLN A 317 6.50 -14.68 -1.48
N TYR A 318 6.20 -15.99 -1.42
CA TYR A 318 7.20 -17.03 -1.14
C TYR A 318 7.20 -18.15 -2.21
N PRO A 319 8.31 -18.92 -2.35
CA PRO A 319 8.40 -19.96 -3.39
C PRO A 319 7.33 -21.04 -3.34
N ASP A 320 6.88 -21.39 -2.14
CA ASP A 320 5.90 -22.45 -1.85
C ASP A 320 4.44 -22.02 -1.99
N GLU A 321 4.18 -20.72 -2.17
CA GLU A 321 2.83 -20.21 -2.43
C GLU A 321 2.40 -20.45 -3.89
N GLU A 322 1.09 -20.60 -4.10
CA GLU A 322 0.53 -20.72 -5.43
C GLU A 322 0.53 -19.37 -6.16
N TRP A 323 0.66 -19.41 -7.49
CA TRP A 323 0.51 -18.20 -8.29
C TRP A 323 -0.97 -17.91 -8.50
N LEU A 324 -1.42 -16.72 -8.08
CA LEU A 324 -2.75 -16.17 -8.35
C LEU A 324 -2.64 -14.96 -9.28
N THR A 325 -3.61 -14.82 -10.18
CA THR A 325 -3.77 -13.62 -11.00
C THR A 325 -4.19 -12.42 -10.14
N PHE A 326 -4.00 -11.20 -10.66
CA PHE A 326 -4.39 -9.99 -9.93
C PHE A 326 -5.89 -9.99 -9.55
N GLU A 327 -6.78 -10.39 -10.47
CA GLU A 327 -8.21 -10.42 -10.19
C GLU A 327 -8.59 -11.50 -9.16
N GLU A 328 -7.92 -12.66 -9.14
CA GLU A 328 -8.15 -13.69 -8.13
C GLU A 328 -7.83 -13.22 -6.71
N VAL A 329 -6.82 -12.35 -6.54
CA VAL A 329 -6.51 -11.74 -5.23
C VAL A 329 -7.41 -10.54 -4.95
N MET A 330 -7.66 -9.69 -5.94
CA MET A 330 -8.33 -8.38 -5.76
C MET A 330 -9.86 -8.48 -5.64
N ASP A 331 -10.51 -9.38 -6.39
CA ASP A 331 -11.99 -9.44 -6.44
C ASP A 331 -12.64 -9.71 -5.08
N PRO A 332 -12.21 -10.73 -4.30
CA PRO A 332 -12.86 -11.03 -3.03
C PRO A 332 -12.76 -9.87 -2.04
N ILE A 333 -11.56 -9.32 -1.83
CA ILE A 333 -11.34 -8.24 -0.86
C ILE A 333 -12.03 -6.94 -1.30
N TYR A 334 -12.01 -6.61 -2.59
CA TYR A 334 -12.71 -5.41 -3.08
C TYR A 334 -14.22 -5.53 -2.85
N GLN A 335 -14.83 -6.69 -3.11
CA GLN A 335 -16.24 -6.92 -2.85
C GLN A 335 -16.57 -6.76 -1.35
N THR A 336 -15.76 -7.36 -0.47
CA THR A 336 -15.92 -7.25 0.98
C THR A 336 -15.82 -5.81 1.45
N MET A 337 -14.72 -5.11 1.11
CA MET A 337 -14.48 -3.73 1.55
C MET A 337 -15.53 -2.76 1.02
N THR A 338 -15.98 -2.94 -0.22
CA THR A 338 -17.00 -2.07 -0.80
C THR A 338 -18.40 -2.30 -0.22
N THR A 339 -18.68 -3.52 0.24
CA THR A 339 -19.94 -3.89 0.91
C THR A 339 -19.97 -3.39 2.35
N LEU A 340 -18.89 -3.60 3.11
CA LEU A 340 -18.81 -3.21 4.52
C LEU A 340 -18.75 -1.69 4.70
N PHE A 341 -18.05 -0.99 3.80
CA PHE A 341 -17.75 0.43 3.95
C PHE A 341 -18.20 1.23 2.73
N PRO A 342 -19.50 1.27 2.37
CA PRO A 342 -19.97 1.83 1.10
C PRO A 342 -19.58 3.29 0.89
N ASP A 343 -19.47 4.07 1.97
CA ASP A 343 -19.23 5.52 1.92
C ASP A 343 -17.77 5.93 2.22
N LYS A 344 -16.89 4.96 2.56
CA LYS A 344 -15.49 5.24 2.85
C LYS A 344 -14.63 5.13 1.58
N PRO A 345 -13.68 6.05 1.35
CA PRO A 345 -12.72 5.89 0.27
C PRO A 345 -11.75 4.73 0.54
N LEU A 346 -11.37 4.02 -0.54
CA LEU A 346 -10.46 2.88 -0.43
C LEU A 346 -9.02 3.28 -0.73
N LEU A 347 -8.09 2.70 0.02
CA LEU A 347 -6.67 2.66 -0.34
C LEU A 347 -6.11 1.24 -0.33
N ILE A 348 -5.07 1.02 -1.12
CA ILE A 348 -4.22 -0.16 -1.05
C ILE A 348 -2.85 0.34 -0.54
N PRO A 349 -2.64 0.37 0.79
CA PRO A 349 -1.42 0.90 1.43
C PRO A 349 -0.21 0.01 1.18
N GLU A 350 -0.41 -1.23 0.73
CA GLU A 350 0.64 -2.16 0.37
C GLU A 350 0.15 -3.06 -0.77
N TRP A 351 0.91 -3.14 -1.85
CA TRP A 351 0.73 -4.20 -2.84
C TRP A 351 2.02 -4.59 -3.51
N GLY A 352 2.08 -5.85 -3.95
CA GLY A 352 3.22 -6.40 -4.64
C GLY A 352 3.05 -7.87 -4.98
N VAL A 353 3.96 -8.38 -5.79
CA VAL A 353 4.09 -9.81 -6.09
C VAL A 353 5.55 -10.10 -6.37
N ARG A 354 6.05 -11.27 -5.97
CA ARG A 354 7.39 -11.73 -6.35
C ARG A 354 7.41 -12.29 -7.77
N GLU A 355 8.60 -12.54 -8.29
CA GLU A 355 8.78 -13.35 -9.51
C GLU A 355 8.41 -14.81 -9.23
N GLU A 356 8.01 -15.55 -10.27
CA GLU A 356 7.65 -16.98 -10.16
C GLU A 356 8.74 -17.82 -9.46
#